data_AF-A0AA43QQK0-F1
#
_entry.id   AF-A0AA43QQK0-F1
#
_cell.length_a   1.000
_cell.length_b   1.000
_cell.length_c   1.000
_cell.angle_alpha   90.00
_cell.angle_beta   90.00
_cell.angle_gamma   90.00
#
_symmetry.space_group_name_H-M   'P 1'
#
loop_
_entity.id
_entity.type
_entity.pdbx_description
1 polymer ?
#
loop_
_entity_poly.entity_id
_entity_poly.type
_entity_poly.pdbx_seq_one_letter_code
_entity_poly.pdbx_strand_id
1 'polypeptide(L)'
;MGLPRLSRLKLPSRNWLIFIGVVGSWTSALLYDRYHKKRAQRKWCELVSHIREETIPSNMMPRRITILLAAPPGDGLRVAREHFHEYVKPILVAGAMDWEVIEGRKEGEVRAGLAEKIRMMRRREGEVAVIEEGDDDEKFEREESVRALRGAMGIREWEGVRGDLVLGRHTWKEYVTGLHEGWLGPIDAPKPVEEEVPLQEISVTDPIPTTRQPPTQPPH
;
A
#
# COMPACT_ATOMS: atom_id res chain seq x y z
N MET A 1 -19.65 -41.85 -41.11
CA MET A 1 -19.51 -40.46 -41.59
C MET A 1 -18.03 -40.11 -41.63
N GLY A 2 -17.49 -39.81 -42.81
CA GLY A 2 -16.05 -39.73 -43.07
C GLY A 2 -15.40 -38.47 -42.51
N LEU A 3 -14.22 -38.62 -41.91
CA LEU A 3 -13.39 -37.51 -41.45
C LEU A 3 -13.10 -36.55 -42.62
N PRO A 4 -13.15 -35.23 -42.40
CA PRO A 4 -12.86 -34.26 -43.45
C PRO A 4 -11.45 -34.47 -44.00
N ARG A 5 -11.30 -34.31 -45.32
CA ARG A 5 -10.06 -34.56 -46.09
C ARG A 5 -8.94 -33.58 -45.70
N LEU A 6 -8.32 -33.79 -44.55
CA LEU A 6 -7.15 -33.04 -44.06
C LEU A 6 -5.89 -33.25 -44.93
N SER A 7 -5.91 -34.23 -45.83
CA SER A 7 -4.81 -34.58 -46.75
C SER A 7 -4.52 -33.54 -47.86
N ARG A 8 -5.23 -32.41 -47.90
CA ARG A 8 -4.94 -31.26 -48.79
C ARG A 8 -4.48 -29.99 -48.08
N LEU A 9 -4.14 -30.06 -46.80
CA LEU A 9 -3.47 -28.95 -46.12
C LEU A 9 -2.03 -28.86 -46.65
N LYS A 10 -1.82 -27.99 -47.64
CA LYS A 10 -0.48 -27.65 -48.14
C LYS A 10 0.32 -27.11 -46.97
N LEU A 11 1.52 -27.67 -46.76
CA LEU A 11 2.43 -27.15 -45.77
C LEU A 11 2.70 -25.67 -46.10
N PRO A 12 2.58 -24.78 -45.11
CA PRO A 12 2.86 -23.39 -45.32
C PRO A 12 4.34 -23.18 -45.65
N SER A 13 4.66 -22.07 -46.31
CA SER A 13 6.03 -21.81 -46.78
C SER A 13 7.03 -21.76 -45.61
N ARG A 14 8.33 -21.96 -45.91
CA ARG A 14 9.42 -21.98 -44.90
C ARG A 14 9.35 -20.79 -43.95
N ASN A 15 9.20 -19.58 -44.49
CA ASN A 15 9.15 -18.36 -43.67
C ASN A 15 7.92 -18.32 -42.77
N TRP A 16 6.79 -18.86 -43.24
CA TRP A 16 5.56 -18.93 -42.45
C TRP A 16 5.65 -19.98 -41.33
N LEU A 17 6.29 -21.13 -41.59
CA LEU A 17 6.59 -22.12 -40.54
C LEU A 17 7.51 -21.54 -39.46
N ILE A 18 8.56 -20.82 -39.85
CA ILE A 18 9.45 -20.14 -38.90
C ILE A 18 8.65 -19.13 -38.07
N PHE A 19 7.82 -18.32 -38.72
CA PHE A 19 6.98 -17.34 -38.03
C PHE A 19 6.03 -17.99 -37.02
N ILE A 20 5.29 -19.04 -37.41
CA ILE A 20 4.40 -19.75 -36.50
C ILE A 20 5.16 -20.46 -35.39
N GLY A 21 6.33 -21.03 -35.68
CA GLY A 21 7.17 -21.65 -34.66
C GLY A 21 7.56 -20.64 -33.58
N VAL A 22 8.05 -19.46 -33.96
CA VAL A 22 8.48 -18.42 -33.01
C VAL A 22 7.29 -17.83 -32.24
N VAL A 23 6.22 -17.43 -32.93
CA VAL A 23 5.02 -16.84 -32.29
C VAL A 23 4.31 -17.88 -31.44
N GLY A 24 4.18 -19.12 -31.93
CA GLY A 24 3.58 -20.24 -31.20
C GLY A 24 4.37 -20.59 -29.93
N SER A 25 5.70 -20.64 -30.02
CA SER A 25 6.54 -20.89 -28.84
C SER A 25 6.41 -19.79 -27.80
N TRP A 26 6.45 -18.51 -28.21
CA TRP A 26 6.33 -17.38 -27.29
C TRP A 26 4.93 -17.29 -26.65
N THR A 27 3.87 -17.43 -27.44
CA THR A 27 2.49 -17.44 -26.94
C THR A 27 2.22 -18.61 -26.00
N SER A 28 2.73 -19.81 -26.32
CA SER A 28 2.63 -20.98 -25.44
C SER A 28 3.34 -20.73 -24.11
N ALA A 29 4.51 -20.11 -24.10
CA ALA A 29 5.23 -19.79 -22.87
C ALA A 29 4.44 -18.83 -21.96
N LEU A 30 3.84 -17.78 -22.53
CA LEU A 30 3.01 -16.84 -21.78
C LEU A 30 1.73 -17.48 -21.22
N LEU A 31 1.07 -18.33 -22.01
CA LEU A 31 -0.12 -19.06 -21.57
C LEU A 31 0.22 -20.05 -20.45
N TYR A 32 1.35 -20.73 -20.57
CA TYR A 32 1.85 -21.66 -19.57
C TYR A 32 2.07 -20.94 -18.23
N ASP A 33 2.77 -19.80 -18.23
CA ASP A 33 3.01 -19.02 -17.00
C ASP A 33 1.69 -18.58 -16.33
N ARG A 34 0.76 -18.02 -17.12
CA ARG A 34 -0.57 -17.60 -16.62
C ARG A 34 -1.37 -18.77 -16.05
N TYR A 35 -1.28 -19.95 -16.67
CA TYR A 35 -1.93 -21.16 -16.18
C TYR A 35 -1.37 -21.59 -14.83
N HIS A 36 -0.04 -21.64 -14.71
CA HIS A 36 0.64 -22.01 -13.46
C HIS A 36 0.37 -21.03 -12.33
N LYS A 37 0.37 -19.73 -12.63
CA LYS A 37 -0.02 -18.67 -11.70
C LYS A 37 -1.44 -18.86 -11.16
N LYS A 38 -2.43 -19.06 -12.04
CA LYS A 38 -3.81 -19.33 -11.63
C LYS A 38 -3.95 -20.62 -10.82
N ARG A 39 -3.20 -21.66 -11.18
CA ARG A 39 -3.16 -22.93 -10.44
C ARG A 39 -2.60 -22.73 -9.03
N ALA A 40 -1.53 -21.95 -8.88
CA ALA A 40 -0.95 -21.62 -7.58
C ALA A 40 -1.92 -20.80 -6.73
N GLN A 41 -2.54 -19.75 -7.30
CA GLN A 41 -3.56 -18.96 -6.63
C GLN A 41 -4.72 -19.83 -6.14
N ARG A 42 -5.26 -20.71 -7.00
CA ARG A 42 -6.35 -21.62 -6.64
C ARG A 42 -5.97 -22.53 -5.48
N LYS A 43 -4.77 -23.11 -5.49
CA LYS A 43 -4.27 -23.96 -4.40
C LYS A 43 -4.32 -23.23 -3.05
N TRP A 44 -3.82 -22.00 -2.99
CA TRP A 44 -3.81 -21.22 -1.74
C TRP A 44 -5.20 -20.74 -1.33
N CYS A 45 -6.05 -20.34 -2.29
CA CYS A 45 -7.42 -19.96 -2.00
C CYS A 45 -8.22 -21.14 -1.42
N GLU A 46 -8.03 -22.34 -1.98
CA GLU A 46 -8.68 -23.57 -1.52
C GLU A 46 -8.25 -23.93 -0.09
N LEU A 47 -6.95 -23.80 0.22
CA LEU A 47 -6.43 -24.04 1.57
C LEU A 47 -7.06 -23.12 2.62
N VAL A 48 -7.34 -21.86 2.28
CA VAL A 48 -7.88 -20.85 3.22
C VAL A 48 -9.42 -20.81 3.21
N SER A 49 -10.06 -21.48 2.24
CA SER A 49 -11.51 -21.40 2.04
C SER A 49 -12.36 -21.83 3.24
N HIS A 50 -11.87 -22.76 4.06
CA HIS A 50 -12.57 -23.21 5.27
C HIS A 50 -12.83 -22.10 6.29
N ILE A 51 -11.95 -21.09 6.36
CA ILE A 51 -12.06 -19.97 7.32
C ILE A 51 -13.35 -19.18 7.07
N ARG A 52 -13.81 -19.09 5.81
CA ARG A 52 -15.03 -18.38 5.44
C ARG A 52 -16.29 -19.04 6.01
N GLU A 53 -16.27 -20.34 6.26
CA GLU A 53 -17.44 -21.10 6.73
C GLU A 53 -17.61 -21.03 8.25
N GLU A 54 -16.60 -20.53 8.96
CA GLU A 54 -16.65 -20.37 10.41
C GLU A 54 -17.70 -19.32 10.80
N THR A 55 -18.67 -19.74 11.61
CA THR A 55 -19.73 -18.86 12.09
C THR A 55 -19.20 -17.99 13.23
N ILE A 56 -19.38 -16.69 13.11
CA ILE A 56 -19.01 -15.70 14.13
C ILE A 56 -20.29 -15.24 14.84
N PRO A 57 -20.28 -15.06 16.17
CA PRO A 57 -21.46 -14.57 16.88
C PRO A 57 -21.78 -13.12 16.47
N SER A 58 -23.07 -12.76 16.49
CA SER A 58 -23.56 -11.47 15.98
C SER A 58 -23.04 -10.25 16.75
N ASN A 59 -22.53 -10.45 17.96
CA ASN A 59 -21.96 -9.41 18.82
C ASN A 59 -20.42 -9.37 18.74
N MET A 60 -19.81 -9.95 17.70
CA MET A 60 -18.36 -9.98 17.53
C MET A 60 -17.97 -9.53 16.13
N MET A 61 -16.93 -8.72 16.04
CA MET A 61 -16.37 -8.32 14.75
C MET A 61 -15.52 -9.45 14.14
N PRO A 62 -15.53 -9.59 12.81
CA PRO A 62 -14.69 -10.55 12.12
C PRO A 62 -13.21 -10.24 12.31
N ARG A 63 -12.38 -11.26 12.06
CA ARG A 63 -10.92 -11.12 12.13
C ARG A 63 -10.43 -10.10 11.09
N ARG A 64 -9.66 -9.11 11.55
CA ARG A 64 -8.99 -8.10 10.71
C ARG A 64 -7.46 -8.27 10.76
N ILE A 65 -6.80 -8.22 9.62
CA ILE A 65 -5.34 -8.33 9.47
C ILE A 65 -4.76 -6.96 9.10
N THR A 66 -3.63 -6.56 9.69
CA THR A 66 -2.90 -5.37 9.22
C THR A 66 -1.98 -5.78 8.08
N ILE A 67 -1.98 -5.04 6.99
CA ILE A 67 -1.09 -5.25 5.86
C ILE A 67 -0.19 -4.04 5.75
N LEU A 68 1.11 -4.27 5.76
CA LEU A 68 2.10 -3.22 5.58
C LEU A 68 2.69 -3.31 4.19
N LEU A 69 2.62 -2.20 3.46
CA LEU A 69 3.06 -2.09 2.08
C LEU A 69 3.92 -0.83 1.92
N ALA A 70 5.11 -0.96 1.35
CA ALA A 70 5.93 0.18 0.97
C ALA A 70 6.22 0.17 -0.52
N ALA A 71 6.48 1.35 -1.09
CA ALA A 71 7.08 1.45 -2.41
C ALA A 71 8.43 0.68 -2.45
N PRO A 72 8.73 -0.07 -3.53
CA PRO A 72 10.07 -0.59 -3.73
C PRO A 72 11.07 0.56 -3.91
N PRO A 73 12.36 0.37 -3.57
CA PRO A 73 13.36 1.42 -3.73
C PRO A 73 13.49 1.83 -5.20
N GLY A 74 13.45 3.13 -5.47
CA GLY A 74 13.56 3.68 -6.83
C GLY A 74 12.31 3.53 -7.71
N ASP A 75 11.21 3.03 -7.15
CA ASP A 75 9.92 2.90 -7.84
C ASP A 75 8.78 3.45 -6.97
N GLY A 76 7.56 3.47 -7.49
CA GLY A 76 6.38 3.95 -6.78
C GLY A 76 5.59 2.84 -6.07
N LEU A 77 4.64 3.27 -5.24
CA LEU A 77 3.71 2.39 -4.52
C LEU A 77 2.82 1.53 -5.45
N ARG A 78 2.66 1.94 -6.71
CA ARG A 78 1.81 1.23 -7.68
C ARG A 78 2.22 -0.23 -7.86
N VAL A 79 3.51 -0.50 -8.01
CA VAL A 79 4.02 -1.87 -8.22
C VAL A 79 3.73 -2.74 -7.01
N ALA A 80 3.96 -2.22 -5.81
CA ALA A 80 3.63 -2.91 -4.57
C ALA A 80 2.12 -3.22 -4.46
N ARG A 81 1.26 -2.25 -4.82
CA ARG A 81 -0.20 -2.46 -4.84
C ARG A 81 -0.63 -3.49 -5.88
N GLU A 82 -0.04 -3.48 -7.07
CA GLU A 82 -0.33 -4.48 -8.12
C GLU A 82 0.04 -5.89 -7.63
N HIS A 83 1.21 -6.06 -7.00
CA HIS A 83 1.60 -7.32 -6.38
C HIS A 83 0.62 -7.77 -5.28
N PHE A 84 0.16 -6.86 -4.42
CA PHE A 84 -0.85 -7.16 -3.42
C PHE A 84 -2.16 -7.64 -4.06
N HIS A 85 -2.68 -6.89 -5.03
CA HIS A 85 -3.93 -7.21 -5.72
C HIS A 85 -3.85 -8.53 -6.47
N GLU A 86 -2.69 -8.86 -7.01
CA GLU A 86 -2.49 -10.02 -7.84
C GLU A 86 -2.26 -11.31 -7.04
N TYR A 87 -1.46 -11.25 -5.96
CA TYR A 87 -1.04 -12.46 -5.25
C TYR A 87 -1.71 -12.65 -3.90
N VAL A 88 -2.00 -11.57 -3.18
CA VAL A 88 -2.44 -11.64 -1.78
C VAL A 88 -3.95 -11.48 -1.66
N LYS A 89 -4.51 -10.47 -2.32
CA LYS A 89 -5.95 -10.15 -2.26
C LYS A 89 -6.85 -11.36 -2.55
N PRO A 90 -6.60 -12.19 -3.59
CA PRO A 90 -7.46 -13.35 -3.86
C PRO A 90 -7.51 -14.34 -2.68
N ILE A 91 -6.41 -14.50 -1.94
CA ILE A 91 -6.31 -15.41 -0.80
C ILE A 91 -7.12 -14.88 0.38
N LEU A 92 -6.99 -13.57 0.69
CA LEU A 92 -7.75 -12.94 1.77
C LEU A 92 -9.26 -12.94 1.49
N VAL A 93 -9.64 -12.67 0.24
CA VAL A 93 -11.04 -12.70 -0.20
C VAL A 93 -11.61 -14.12 -0.15
N ALA A 94 -10.83 -15.15 -0.50
CA ALA A 94 -11.26 -16.53 -0.40
C ALA A 94 -11.58 -16.94 1.05
N GLY A 95 -10.83 -16.41 2.01
CA GLY A 95 -11.06 -16.60 3.45
C GLY A 95 -12.05 -15.62 4.09
N ALA A 96 -12.67 -14.72 3.33
CA ALA A 96 -13.55 -13.66 3.83
C ALA A 96 -12.95 -12.84 5.01
N MET A 97 -11.64 -12.59 4.96
CA MET A 97 -10.94 -11.83 5.99
C MET A 97 -10.89 -10.35 5.60
N ASP A 98 -11.17 -9.47 6.56
CA ASP A 98 -11.00 -8.04 6.41
C ASP A 98 -9.53 -7.65 6.64
N TRP A 99 -9.11 -6.55 6.02
CA TRP A 99 -7.77 -6.04 6.20
C TRP A 99 -7.72 -4.52 6.31
N GLU A 100 -6.70 -4.04 7.02
CA GLU A 100 -6.35 -2.65 7.18
C GLU A 100 -4.96 -2.46 6.56
N VAL A 101 -4.77 -1.46 5.69
CA VAL A 101 -3.49 -1.28 4.99
C VAL A 101 -2.77 -0.04 5.52
N ILE A 102 -1.51 -0.21 5.90
CA ILE A 102 -0.56 0.87 6.17
C ILE A 102 0.34 0.97 4.94
N GLU A 103 0.21 2.07 4.20
CA GLU A 103 0.94 2.30 2.96
C GLU A 103 2.02 3.37 3.15
N GLY A 104 3.26 3.08 2.75
CA GLY A 104 4.35 4.04 2.68
C GLY A 104 4.73 4.34 1.24
N ARG A 105 4.59 5.60 0.84
CA ARG A 105 5.05 6.13 -0.45
C ARG A 105 6.53 6.49 -0.39
N LYS A 106 6.96 7.10 0.72
CA LYS A 106 8.37 7.42 1.01
C LYS A 106 8.94 6.45 2.03
N GLU A 107 10.27 6.38 2.05
CA GLU A 107 10.99 5.61 3.07
C GLU A 107 10.71 6.15 4.47
N GLY A 108 10.43 5.27 5.42
CA GLY A 108 10.15 5.63 6.80
C GLY A 108 8.69 5.95 7.11
N GLU A 109 7.81 6.12 6.11
CA GLU A 109 6.37 6.31 6.36
C GLU A 109 5.73 5.07 6.99
N VAL A 110 6.14 3.85 6.59
CA VAL A 110 5.59 2.62 7.20
C VAL A 110 6.07 2.49 8.64
N ARG A 111 7.35 2.83 8.89
CA ARG A 111 7.91 2.87 10.25
C ARG A 111 7.14 3.83 11.15
N ALA A 112 6.93 5.06 10.69
CA ALA A 112 6.22 6.10 11.44
C ALA A 112 4.76 5.69 11.71
N GLY A 113 4.04 5.26 10.67
CA GLY A 113 2.64 4.84 10.82
C GLY A 113 2.44 3.63 11.73
N LEU A 114 3.37 2.67 11.73
CA LEU A 114 3.33 1.55 12.68
C LEU A 114 3.65 2.00 14.11
N ALA A 115 4.69 2.82 14.29
CA ALA A 115 5.08 3.33 15.60
C ALA A 115 3.94 4.16 16.22
N GLU A 116 3.30 5.00 15.42
CA GLU A 116 2.13 5.78 15.80
C GLU A 116 0.95 4.90 16.20
N LYS A 117 0.64 3.86 15.41
CA LYS A 117 -0.41 2.89 15.76
C LYS A 117 -0.14 2.22 17.12
N ILE A 118 1.11 1.91 17.43
CA ILE A 118 1.51 1.36 18.74
C ILE A 118 1.39 2.43 19.84
N ARG A 119 1.83 3.66 19.59
CA ARG A 119 1.69 4.79 20.54
C ARG A 119 0.22 5.08 20.86
N MET A 120 -0.66 5.09 19.86
CA MET A 120 -2.12 5.22 20.06
C MET A 120 -2.67 4.09 20.92
N MET A 121 -2.23 2.85 20.69
CA MET A 121 -2.62 1.71 21.52
C MET A 121 -2.14 1.87 22.98
N ARG A 122 -0.92 2.37 23.20
CA ARG A 122 -0.36 2.65 24.54
C ARG A 122 -1.06 3.82 25.25
N ARG A 123 -1.37 4.91 24.53
CA ARG A 123 -2.19 6.03 25.02
C ARG A 123 -3.55 5.55 25.53
N ARG A 124 -4.18 4.65 24.77
CA ARG A 124 -5.45 4.03 25.16
C ARG A 124 -5.32 3.17 26.43
N GLU A 125 -4.17 2.58 26.69
CA GLU A 125 -3.91 1.80 27.92
C GLU A 125 -3.62 2.69 29.14
N GLY A 126 -3.65 4.01 28.98
CA GLY A 126 -3.56 4.99 30.07
C GLY A 126 -2.18 5.62 30.24
N GLU A 127 -1.27 5.42 29.28
CA GLU A 127 -0.01 6.16 29.27
C GLU A 127 -0.25 7.62 28.89
N VAL A 128 0.16 8.54 29.77
CA VAL A 128 -0.06 9.99 29.59
C VAL A 128 0.99 10.54 28.62
N ALA A 129 0.53 11.05 27.48
CA ALA A 129 1.33 11.83 26.54
C ALA A 129 1.42 13.30 27.00
N VAL A 130 2.52 13.98 26.70
CA VAL A 130 2.59 15.44 26.85
C VAL A 130 1.95 16.02 25.61
N ILE A 131 0.71 16.49 25.73
CA ILE A 131 -0.15 16.89 24.62
C ILE A 131 0.50 18.05 23.84
N GLU A 132 1.01 17.77 22.63
CA GLU A 132 1.08 18.74 21.55
C GLU A 132 -0.10 18.46 20.62
N GLU A 133 -1.10 19.35 20.58
CA GLU A 133 -2.29 19.19 19.73
C GLU A 133 -1.88 19.05 18.26
N GLY A 134 -2.15 17.88 17.66
CA GLY A 134 -1.87 17.60 16.25
C GLY A 134 -3.01 16.90 15.51
N ASP A 135 -2.91 16.81 14.18
CA ASP A 135 -3.91 16.15 13.31
C ASP A 135 -4.18 14.67 13.69
N ASP A 136 -3.21 14.02 14.34
CA ASP A 136 -3.29 12.62 14.76
C ASP A 136 -4.19 12.43 16.00
N ASP A 137 -4.35 13.47 16.82
CA ASP A 137 -5.22 13.42 17.99
C ASP A 137 -6.70 13.40 17.59
N GLU A 138 -7.08 14.16 16.56
CA GLU A 138 -8.46 14.10 16.07
C GLU A 138 -8.84 12.72 15.50
N LYS A 139 -7.89 12.03 14.85
CA LYS A 139 -8.12 10.65 14.38
C LYS A 139 -8.30 9.71 15.54
N PHE A 140 -7.45 9.83 16.56
CA PHE A 140 -7.53 9.03 17.77
C PHE A 140 -8.89 9.21 18.47
N GLU A 141 -9.35 10.45 18.66
CA GLU A 141 -10.66 10.74 19.27
C GLU A 141 -11.84 10.15 18.48
N ARG A 142 -11.80 10.23 17.15
CA ARG A 142 -12.81 9.62 16.27
C ARG A 142 -12.83 8.10 16.40
N GLU A 143 -11.67 7.45 16.42
CA GLU A 143 -11.60 6.00 16.59
C GLU A 143 -12.06 5.55 17.99
N GLU A 144 -11.69 6.31 19.02
CA GLU A 144 -12.08 6.03 20.40
C GLU A 144 -13.58 6.21 20.61
N SER A 145 -14.19 7.27 20.09
CA SER A 145 -15.64 7.48 20.17
C SER A 145 -16.43 6.36 19.46
N VAL A 146 -15.99 5.94 18.28
CA VAL A 146 -16.60 4.80 17.56
C VAL A 146 -16.46 3.51 18.38
N ARG A 147 -15.30 3.30 19.03
CA ARG A 147 -15.07 2.13 19.87
C ARG A 147 -15.92 2.17 21.16
N ALA A 148 -16.05 3.32 21.80
CA ALA A 148 -16.87 3.49 23.00
C ALA A 148 -18.35 3.18 22.69
N LEU A 149 -18.85 3.63 21.53
CA LEU A 149 -20.17 3.27 21.03
C LEU A 149 -20.31 1.75 20.81
N ARG A 150 -19.31 1.09 20.20
CA ARG A 150 -19.32 -0.37 20.03
C ARG A 150 -19.31 -1.11 21.36
N GLY A 151 -18.51 -0.64 22.32
CA GLY A 151 -18.43 -1.19 23.67
C GLY A 151 -19.76 -1.06 24.42
N ALA A 152 -20.42 0.10 24.31
CA ALA A 152 -21.75 0.33 24.87
C ALA A 152 -22.81 -0.58 24.23
N MET A 153 -22.67 -0.91 22.95
CA MET A 153 -23.52 -1.88 22.24
C MET A 153 -23.14 -3.35 22.50
N GLY A 154 -22.13 -3.61 23.33
CA GLY A 154 -21.66 -4.97 23.64
C GLY A 154 -20.98 -5.69 22.49
N ILE A 155 -20.53 -4.96 21.46
CA ILE A 155 -19.81 -5.51 20.31
C ILE A 155 -18.34 -5.72 20.71
N ARG A 156 -17.90 -6.98 20.67
CA ARG A 156 -16.53 -7.36 21.01
C ARG A 156 -15.64 -7.40 19.77
N GLU A 157 -14.37 -7.08 19.98
CA GLU A 157 -13.33 -7.33 18.97
C GLU A 157 -13.01 -8.84 18.93
N TRP A 158 -12.40 -9.27 17.82
CA TRP A 158 -11.93 -10.64 17.70
C TRP A 158 -10.92 -11.00 18.80
N GLU A 159 -11.19 -12.09 19.55
CA GLU A 159 -10.42 -12.51 20.73
C GLU A 159 -9.17 -13.34 20.39
N GLY A 160 -9.03 -13.80 19.14
CA GLY A 160 -7.89 -14.60 18.71
C GLY A 160 -6.65 -13.79 18.31
N VAL A 161 -5.58 -14.53 17.98
CA VAL A 161 -4.30 -13.95 17.56
C VAL A 161 -4.45 -13.12 16.28
N ARG A 162 -4.14 -11.83 16.40
CA ARG A 162 -4.01 -10.92 15.25
C ARG A 162 -2.74 -11.26 14.48
N GLY A 163 -2.78 -11.03 13.17
CA GLY A 163 -1.62 -11.21 12.30
C GLY A 163 -1.35 -9.92 11.56
N ASP A 164 -0.06 -9.63 11.38
CA ASP A 164 0.42 -8.58 10.50
C ASP A 164 1.08 -9.22 9.28
N LEU A 165 0.73 -8.75 8.09
CA LEU A 165 1.27 -9.21 6.82
C LEU A 165 2.20 -8.12 6.25
N VAL A 166 3.49 -8.41 6.23
CA VAL A 166 4.50 -7.48 5.73
C VAL A 166 4.92 -7.86 4.32
N LEU A 167 4.74 -6.95 3.37
CA LEU A 167 5.00 -7.20 1.95
C LEU A 167 6.24 -6.45 1.48
N GLY A 168 7.36 -7.18 1.39
CA GLY A 168 8.62 -6.67 0.83
C GLY A 168 9.75 -6.56 1.86
N ARG A 169 11.00 -6.65 1.38
CA ARG A 169 12.21 -6.62 2.23
C ARG A 169 12.38 -5.28 2.93
N HIS A 170 12.16 -4.17 2.22
CA HIS A 170 12.30 -2.83 2.80
C HIS A 170 11.22 -2.58 3.85
N THR A 171 9.99 -2.95 3.53
CA THR A 171 8.84 -2.89 4.45
C THR A 171 9.10 -3.72 5.71
N TRP A 172 9.75 -4.89 5.59
CA TRP A 172 10.15 -5.68 6.76
C TRP A 172 11.15 -4.95 7.67
N LYS A 173 12.17 -4.32 7.08
CA LYS A 173 13.12 -3.51 7.86
C LYS A 173 12.39 -2.39 8.60
N GLU A 174 11.53 -1.65 7.89
CA GLU A 174 10.76 -0.56 8.49
C GLU A 174 9.77 -1.04 9.55
N TYR A 175 9.13 -2.19 9.34
CA TYR A 175 8.23 -2.81 10.31
C TYR A 175 8.97 -3.12 11.62
N VAL A 176 10.14 -3.76 11.55
CA VAL A 176 10.91 -4.09 12.76
C VAL A 176 11.39 -2.81 13.47
N THR A 177 11.89 -1.82 12.70
CA THR A 177 12.30 -0.54 13.29
C THR A 177 11.13 0.20 13.92
N GLY A 178 9.96 0.24 13.26
CA GLY A 178 8.76 0.92 13.75
C GLY A 178 8.15 0.20 14.96
N LEU A 179 8.24 -1.13 15.00
CA LEU A 179 7.88 -1.92 16.17
C LEU A 179 8.75 -1.53 17.37
N HIS A 180 10.09 -1.50 17.20
CA HIS A 180 10.99 -1.08 18.28
C HIS A 180 10.73 0.37 18.70
N GLU A 181 10.55 1.27 17.74
CA GLU A 181 10.31 2.69 18.02
C GLU A 181 8.97 2.92 18.74
N GLY A 182 7.91 2.19 18.38
CA GLY A 182 6.61 2.31 19.03
C GLY A 182 6.59 1.79 20.46
N TRP A 183 7.29 0.68 20.73
CA TRP A 183 7.33 0.06 22.07
C TRP A 183 8.38 0.66 23.00
N LEU A 184 9.57 0.98 22.48
CA LEU A 184 10.70 1.46 23.29
C LEU A 184 10.88 2.98 23.21
N GLY A 185 10.30 3.62 22.20
CA GLY A 185 10.40 5.06 22.01
C GLY A 185 9.41 5.84 22.87
N PRO A 186 9.54 7.18 22.86
CA PRO A 186 8.60 8.07 23.51
C PRO A 186 7.20 7.95 22.89
N ILE A 187 6.19 8.31 23.70
CA ILE A 187 4.78 8.32 23.29
C ILE A 187 4.55 9.40 22.23
N ASP A 188 5.26 10.52 22.35
CA ASP A 188 5.18 11.62 21.40
C ASP A 188 5.99 11.29 20.15
N ALA A 189 5.39 11.53 18.99
CA ALA A 189 6.06 11.28 17.73
C ALA A 189 7.22 12.27 17.54
N PRO A 190 8.41 11.81 17.10
CA PRO A 190 9.45 12.73 16.67
C PRO A 190 8.94 13.54 15.48
N LYS A 191 9.07 14.87 15.55
CA LYS A 191 8.68 15.76 14.44
C LYS A 191 9.38 15.29 13.16
N PRO A 192 8.63 15.08 12.06
CA PRO A 192 9.23 14.73 10.78
C PRO A 192 10.33 15.73 10.46
N VAL A 193 11.52 15.26 10.13
CA VAL A 193 12.58 16.14 9.63
C VAL A 193 12.09 16.65 8.29
N GLU A 194 11.64 17.90 8.25
CA GLU A 194 11.31 18.57 6.99
C GLU A 194 12.55 18.52 6.11
N GLU A 195 12.46 17.79 4.99
CA GLU A 195 13.49 17.81 3.95
C GLU A 195 13.59 19.29 3.51
N GLU A 196 14.71 19.94 3.83
CA GLU A 196 14.97 21.32 3.44
C GLU A 196 14.66 21.47 1.95
N VAL A 197 13.62 22.25 1.65
CA VAL A 197 13.32 22.65 0.28
C VAL A 197 14.59 23.29 -0.26
N PRO A 198 15.18 22.83 -1.37
CA PRO A 198 16.36 23.48 -1.92
C PRO A 198 15.99 24.94 -2.15
N LEU A 199 16.68 25.84 -1.46
CA LEU A 199 16.53 27.29 -1.64
C LEU A 199 16.58 27.56 -3.14
N GLN A 200 15.43 27.95 -3.69
CA GLN A 200 15.37 28.44 -5.05
C GLN A 200 16.36 29.60 -5.12
N GLU A 201 17.34 29.48 -6.02
CA GLU A 201 18.27 30.55 -6.34
C GLU A 201 17.46 31.80 -6.65
N ILE A 202 17.52 32.78 -5.75
CA ILE A 202 16.96 34.10 -5.96
C ILE A 202 17.77 34.69 -7.12
N SER A 203 17.21 34.63 -8.32
CA SER A 203 17.73 35.32 -9.49
C SER A 203 17.69 36.82 -9.21
N VAL A 204 18.82 37.38 -8.79
CA VAL A 204 19.04 38.82 -8.76
C VAL A 204 19.14 39.28 -10.21
N THR A 205 18.04 39.77 -10.76
CA THR A 205 18.04 40.64 -11.93
C THR A 205 17.34 41.93 -11.55
N ASP A 206 18.12 42.89 -11.05
CA ASP A 206 17.75 44.30 -11.10
C ASP A 206 18.08 44.84 -12.50
N PRO A 207 17.10 45.35 -13.26
CA PRO A 207 17.37 46.38 -14.25
C PRO A 207 17.05 47.77 -13.65
N ILE A 208 18.11 48.57 -13.59
CA ILE A 208 18.17 50.01 -13.33
C ILE A 208 16.97 50.76 -13.96
N PRO A 209 16.16 51.52 -13.19
CA PRO A 209 15.19 52.44 -13.77
C PRO A 209 15.91 53.71 -14.23
N THR A 210 16.09 53.86 -15.55
CA THR A 210 16.49 55.13 -16.16
C THR A 210 15.30 56.07 -16.19
N THR A 211 15.23 56.96 -15.20
CA THR A 211 14.34 58.13 -15.21
C THR A 211 14.81 59.10 -16.29
N ARG A 212 14.12 59.16 -17.44
CA ARG A 212 14.21 60.30 -18.37
C ARG A 212 13.08 61.29 -18.05
N GLN A 213 13.42 62.36 -17.35
CA GLN A 213 12.56 63.55 -17.26
C GLN A 213 12.59 64.32 -18.60
N PRO A 214 11.44 64.79 -19.12
CA PRO A 214 11.42 65.79 -20.17
C PRO A 214 11.61 67.20 -19.58
N PRO A 215 12.30 68.14 -20.27
CA PRO A 215 12.51 69.48 -19.78
C PRO A 215 11.26 70.37 -19.92
N THR A 216 10.82 70.90 -18.78
CA THR A 216 9.85 71.99 -18.66
C THR A 216 10.51 73.31 -19.11
N GLN A 217 9.97 73.96 -20.14
CA GLN A 217 10.31 75.36 -20.46
C GLN A 217 9.65 76.32 -19.46
N PRO A 218 10.34 77.37 -18.99
CA PRO A 218 9.73 78.46 -18.23
C PRO A 218 9.09 79.52 -19.16
N PRO A 219 8.19 80.36 -18.64
CA PRO A 219 7.34 81.25 -19.45
C PRO A 219 8.02 82.58 -19.79
N HIS A 220 7.84 83.03 -21.03
CA HIS A 220 7.46 84.40 -21.43
C HIS A 220 7.28 84.49 -22.95
#